data_AF-A0AAF0EZL8-F1
#
_entry.id   AF-A0AAF0EZL8-F1
#
_cell.length_a   1.000
_cell.length_b   1.000
_cell.length_c   1.000
_cell.angle_alpha   90.00
_cell.angle_beta   90.00
_cell.angle_gamma   90.00
#
_symmetry.space_group_name_H-M   'P 1'
#
loop_
_entity.id
_entity.type
_entity.pdbx_description
1 polymer ?
#
loop_
_entity_poly.entity_id
_entity_poly.type
_entity_poly.pdbx_seq_one_letter_code
_entity_poly.pdbx_strand_id
1 'polypeptide(L)'
;MGDDAGEPLGSTSVFPPPPSVYQRFTEENCLWLDVLRGELRKEGKEGVYHGLGDEERKELQDTLLKQVVAREGSDGLELPTDDLHELLPPNVHWIEEDGGYQLFGQRWPIPEVTPSLQDLGITRLFPEEPFDRAKALQTLLRTLLHTYFMLTSDLLRPIQPYDVLESGGPSGGQAGQEGAGQAERAQGGEGGEGAPAQDGEQDGAQDGAQDGAPTGPTWTTSTRIKDRLKHLEVAVINFQFLVNQLRPVQARASLEALLMMQVARRERQTKLLREKSAAIRLEIAKLQL
;
A
#
# COMPACT_ATOMS: atom_id res chain seq x y z
N MET A 1 -20.23 37.49 4.10
CA MET A 1 -20.47 36.30 4.94
C MET A 1 -19.54 35.23 4.40
N GLY A 2 -18.50 34.86 5.15
CA GLY A 2 -17.46 33.93 4.70
C GLY A 2 -16.14 34.62 4.39
N ASP A 3 -15.37 34.89 5.45
CA ASP A 3 -13.91 34.73 5.48
C ASP A 3 -13.46 35.03 6.92
N ASP A 4 -13.65 34.06 7.82
CA ASP A 4 -12.93 34.06 9.10
C ASP A 4 -12.13 32.75 9.17
N ALA A 5 -11.25 32.59 8.18
CA ALA A 5 -10.09 31.77 8.33
C ALA A 5 -9.26 32.41 9.45
N GLY A 6 -9.43 31.90 10.67
CA GLY A 6 -8.87 32.46 11.89
C GLY A 6 -7.45 32.99 11.69
N GLU A 7 -7.25 34.24 12.13
CA GLU A 7 -5.98 34.94 12.00
C GLU A 7 -4.81 34.01 12.37
N PRO A 8 -3.77 33.90 11.52
CA PRO A 8 -2.60 33.11 11.84
C PRO A 8 -1.90 33.79 13.03
N LEU A 9 -2.17 33.29 14.23
CA LEU A 9 -1.42 33.64 15.43
C LEU A 9 0.04 33.20 15.23
N GLY A 10 0.85 34.14 14.73
CA GLY A 10 2.30 34.05 14.71
C GLY A 10 2.87 33.31 13.49
N SER A 11 3.41 34.11 12.56
CA SER A 11 4.36 33.72 11.51
C SER A 11 5.72 33.24 12.04
N THR A 12 5.72 32.45 13.12
CA THR A 12 6.90 31.95 13.83
C THR A 12 6.80 30.48 14.26
N SER A 13 5.64 29.83 14.08
CA SER A 13 5.49 28.40 14.37
C SER A 13 5.81 27.54 13.15
N VAL A 14 6.67 26.52 13.34
CA VAL A 14 7.00 25.49 12.32
C VAL A 14 5.82 24.52 12.11
N PHE A 15 4.88 24.47 13.06
CA PHE A 15 3.73 23.59 13.01
C PHE A 15 2.46 24.37 12.61
N PRO A 16 1.62 23.80 11.72
CA PRO A 16 0.34 24.40 11.40
C PRO A 16 -0.54 24.46 12.66
N PRO A 17 -1.39 25.49 12.80
CA PRO A 17 -2.37 25.52 13.88
C PRO A 17 -3.34 24.33 13.75
N PRO A 18 -3.92 23.87 14.87
CA PRO A 18 -4.95 22.84 14.82
C PRO A 18 -6.18 23.31 14.00
N PRO A 19 -6.96 22.39 13.41
CA PRO A 19 -8.14 22.74 12.62
C PRO A 19 -9.17 23.54 13.43
N SER A 20 -9.74 24.62 12.88
CA SER A 20 -10.67 25.53 13.58
C SER A 20 -11.87 24.84 14.25
N VAL A 21 -12.26 23.65 13.77
CA VAL A 21 -13.30 22.80 14.34
C VAL A 21 -13.06 22.52 15.84
N TYR A 22 -11.81 22.52 16.32
CA TYR A 22 -11.52 22.29 17.75
C TYR A 22 -12.23 23.29 18.67
N GLN A 23 -12.48 24.53 18.20
CA GLN A 23 -13.14 25.57 19.00
C GLN A 23 -14.60 25.24 19.29
N ARG A 24 -15.23 24.40 18.47
CA ARG A 24 -16.62 23.97 18.61
C ARG A 24 -16.81 22.85 19.64
N PHE A 25 -15.72 22.20 20.08
CA PHE A 25 -15.75 21.16 21.11
C PHE A 25 -15.84 21.77 22.53
N THR A 26 -16.99 22.37 22.85
CA THR A 26 -17.33 22.82 24.20
C THR A 26 -18.09 21.73 24.98
N GLU A 27 -18.05 21.77 26.32
CA GLU A 27 -18.79 20.82 27.16
C GLU A 27 -20.30 20.88 26.86
N GLU A 28 -20.83 22.08 26.64
CA GLU A 28 -22.23 22.33 26.30
C GLU A 28 -22.58 21.68 24.95
N ASN A 29 -21.77 21.89 23.92
CA ASN A 29 -22.02 21.31 22.60
C ASN A 29 -21.95 19.78 22.61
N CYS A 30 -21.07 19.19 23.44
CA CYS A 30 -21.01 17.74 23.62
C CYS A 30 -22.30 17.18 24.26
N LEU A 31 -22.82 17.86 25.29
CA LEU A 31 -24.08 17.46 25.92
C LEU A 31 -25.27 17.57 24.96
N TRP A 32 -25.32 18.65 24.17
CA TRP A 32 -26.34 18.82 23.13
C TRP A 32 -26.25 17.76 22.04
N LEU A 33 -25.03 17.36 21.66
CA LEU A 33 -24.81 16.28 20.71
C LEU A 33 -25.36 14.95 21.26
N ASP A 34 -25.15 14.65 22.54
CA ASP A 34 -25.68 13.44 23.17
C ASP A 34 -27.22 13.43 23.17
N VAL A 35 -27.85 14.57 23.45
CA VAL A 35 -29.32 14.75 23.38
C VAL A 35 -29.80 14.54 21.94
N LEU A 36 -29.16 15.20 20.97
CA LEU A 36 -29.50 15.08 19.55
C LEU A 36 -29.39 13.64 19.06
N ARG A 37 -28.33 12.92 19.43
CA ARG A 37 -28.16 11.49 19.11
C ARG A 37 -29.25 10.65 19.75
N GLY A 38 -29.63 10.95 20.99
CA GLY A 38 -30.74 10.31 21.68
C GLY A 38 -32.06 10.42 20.89
N GLU A 39 -32.36 11.59 20.34
CA GLU A 39 -33.56 11.81 19.53
C GLU A 39 -33.48 11.20 18.13
N LEU A 40 -32.34 11.35 17.44
CA LEU A 40 -32.11 10.72 16.14
C LEU A 40 -32.27 9.20 16.21
N ARG A 41 -31.85 8.58 17.31
CA ARG A 41 -32.04 7.15 17.57
C ARG A 41 -33.50 6.77 17.81
N LYS A 42 -34.28 7.61 18.51
CA LYS A 42 -35.71 7.38 18.74
C LYS A 42 -36.52 7.48 17.46
N GLU A 43 -36.18 8.44 16.60
CA GLU A 43 -36.85 8.63 15.31
C GLU A 43 -36.32 7.70 14.20
N GLY A 44 -35.19 7.01 14.43
CA GLY A 44 -34.56 6.13 13.44
C GLY A 44 -33.96 6.87 12.24
N LYS A 45 -33.62 8.15 12.39
CA LYS A 45 -33.14 9.03 11.31
C LYS A 45 -31.62 9.23 11.28
N GLU A 46 -30.85 8.49 12.08
CA GLU A 46 -29.38 8.63 12.16
C GLU A 46 -28.70 8.60 10.78
N GLY A 47 -28.99 7.60 9.94
CA GLY A 47 -28.38 7.49 8.61
C GLY A 47 -28.79 8.59 7.63
N VAL A 48 -30.01 9.12 7.77
CA VAL A 48 -30.51 10.21 6.92
C VAL A 48 -29.83 11.53 7.32
N TYR A 49 -29.67 11.77 8.62
CA TYR A 49 -29.04 12.97 9.16
C TYR A 49 -27.61 13.17 8.65
N HIS A 50 -26.83 12.10 8.51
CA HIS A 50 -25.47 12.14 7.99
C HIS A 50 -25.37 12.40 6.48
N GLY A 51 -26.40 12.08 5.71
CA GLY A 51 -26.42 12.24 4.24
C GLY A 51 -26.99 13.56 3.75
N LEU A 52 -27.55 14.39 4.64
CA LEU A 52 -28.13 15.68 4.31
C LEU A 52 -27.05 16.75 4.14
N GLY A 53 -27.35 17.77 3.32
CA GLY A 53 -26.51 18.95 3.17
C GLY A 53 -26.44 19.77 4.47
N ASP A 54 -25.44 20.64 4.58
CA ASP A 54 -25.15 21.35 5.85
C ASP A 54 -26.32 22.24 6.32
N GLU A 55 -27.03 22.91 5.40
CA GLU A 55 -28.19 23.75 5.74
C GLU A 55 -29.40 22.91 6.20
N GLU A 56 -29.74 21.87 5.44
CA GLU A 56 -30.84 20.95 5.76
C GLU A 56 -30.60 20.22 7.08
N ARG A 57 -29.34 19.85 7.35
CA ARG A 57 -28.93 19.21 8.59
C ARG A 57 -29.13 20.13 9.79
N LYS A 58 -28.75 21.40 9.63
CA LYS A 58 -28.93 22.42 10.67
C LYS A 58 -30.42 22.69 10.95
N GLU A 59 -31.26 22.77 9.92
CA GLU A 59 -32.71 22.92 10.09
C GLU A 59 -33.33 21.74 10.86
N LEU A 60 -32.91 20.50 10.53
CA LEU A 60 -33.36 19.33 11.27
C LEU A 60 -32.86 19.33 12.72
N GLN A 61 -31.60 19.71 12.96
CA GLN A 61 -31.06 19.86 14.30
C GLN A 61 -31.90 20.88 15.11
N ASP A 62 -32.11 22.07 14.56
CA ASP A 62 -32.85 23.14 15.23
C ASP A 62 -34.29 22.74 15.52
N THR A 63 -34.95 22.06 14.58
CA THR A 63 -36.33 21.60 14.76
C THR A 63 -36.42 20.51 15.84
N LEU A 64 -35.50 19.55 15.85
CA LEU A 64 -35.45 18.49 16.87
C LEU A 64 -35.14 19.06 18.25
N LEU A 65 -34.12 19.91 18.37
CA LEU A 65 -33.75 20.52 19.65
C LEU A 65 -34.87 21.41 20.21
N LYS A 66 -35.54 22.20 19.36
CA LYS A 66 -36.73 22.99 19.78
C LYS A 66 -37.86 22.11 20.31
N GLN A 67 -38.10 20.94 19.68
CA GLN A 67 -39.12 20.00 20.16
C GLN A 67 -38.74 19.39 21.52
N VAL A 68 -37.46 19.08 21.75
CA VAL A 68 -36.98 18.56 23.04
C VAL A 68 -37.12 19.62 24.14
N VAL A 69 -36.66 20.85 23.88
CA VAL A 69 -36.75 21.95 24.85
C VAL A 69 -38.21 22.26 25.20
N ALA A 70 -39.10 22.27 24.20
CA ALA A 70 -40.54 22.45 24.41
C ALA A 70 -41.17 21.30 25.24
N ARG A 71 -40.63 20.09 25.15
CA ARG A 71 -41.09 18.92 25.92
C ARG A 71 -40.60 18.95 27.37
N GLU A 72 -39.38 19.41 27.62
CA GLU A 72 -38.76 19.43 28.95
C GLU A 72 -39.08 20.69 29.76
N GLY A 73 -39.65 21.73 29.14
CA GLY A 73 -40.15 22.93 29.82
C GLY A 73 -39.06 23.88 30.31
N SER A 74 -37.90 23.85 29.65
CA SER A 74 -36.71 24.64 29.96
C SER A 74 -36.57 25.84 29.00
N ASP A 75 -37.46 26.83 29.14
CA ASP A 75 -37.57 28.02 28.28
C ASP A 75 -36.37 29.02 28.35
N GLY A 76 -35.26 28.65 29.01
CA GLY A 76 -34.09 29.50 29.22
C GLY A 76 -32.76 28.94 28.71
N LEU A 77 -32.76 27.78 28.06
CA LEU A 77 -31.53 27.21 27.48
C LEU A 77 -31.28 27.81 26.09
N GLU A 78 -30.09 28.37 25.89
CA GLU A 78 -29.64 28.83 24.58
C GLU A 78 -29.38 27.61 23.68
N LEU A 79 -29.97 27.60 22.48
CA LEU A 79 -29.74 26.54 21.52
C LEU A 79 -28.36 26.72 20.86
N PRO A 80 -27.62 25.62 20.60
CA PRO A 80 -26.39 25.68 19.82
C PRO A 80 -26.62 26.32 18.47
N THR A 81 -25.80 27.32 18.12
CA THR A 81 -25.83 27.97 16.80
C THR A 81 -25.01 27.20 15.76
N ASP A 82 -24.09 26.35 16.22
CA ASP A 82 -23.17 25.58 15.40
C ASP A 82 -23.77 24.25 14.91
N ASP A 83 -23.28 23.74 13.78
CA ASP A 83 -23.58 22.38 13.33
C ASP A 83 -22.88 21.37 14.25
N LEU A 84 -23.67 20.62 15.02
CA LEU A 84 -23.18 19.62 15.96
C LEU A 84 -22.63 18.38 15.24
N HIS A 85 -22.94 18.21 13.94
CA HIS A 85 -22.41 17.12 13.14
C HIS A 85 -20.89 17.20 12.96
N GLU A 86 -20.30 18.39 12.94
CA GLU A 86 -18.83 18.53 12.83
C GLU A 86 -18.07 17.95 14.04
N LEU A 87 -18.77 17.69 15.14
CA LEU A 87 -18.21 17.05 16.33
C LEU A 87 -18.19 15.51 16.21
N LEU A 88 -18.86 14.96 15.19
CA LEU A 88 -18.89 13.53 14.93
C LEU A 88 -17.63 13.09 14.17
N PRO A 89 -17.17 11.85 14.40
CA PRO A 89 -16.08 11.31 13.62
C PRO A 89 -16.46 11.30 12.13
N PRO A 90 -15.51 11.60 11.22
CA PRO A 90 -15.78 11.55 9.81
C PRO A 90 -16.15 10.14 9.35
N ASN A 91 -16.95 10.05 8.29
CA ASN A 91 -17.46 8.79 7.77
C ASN A 91 -16.34 7.96 7.14
N VAL A 92 -15.87 6.89 7.78
CA VAL A 92 -14.76 6.03 7.30
C VAL A 92 -14.98 5.41 5.91
N HIS A 93 -16.23 5.27 5.44
CA HIS A 93 -16.52 4.63 4.15
C HIS A 93 -15.94 5.38 2.95
N TRP A 94 -15.79 6.71 3.02
CA TRP A 94 -15.12 7.49 1.98
C TRP A 94 -13.69 7.01 1.65
N ILE A 95 -12.96 6.50 2.66
CA ILE A 95 -11.57 6.06 2.55
C ILE A 95 -11.53 4.68 1.88
N GLU A 96 -12.54 3.85 2.14
CA GLU A 96 -12.70 2.54 1.49
C GLU A 96 -13.09 2.72 0.02
N GLU A 97 -13.99 3.67 -0.30
CA GLU A 97 -14.40 4.03 -1.66
C GLU A 97 -13.24 4.62 -2.49
N ASP A 98 -12.44 5.50 -1.89
CA ASP A 98 -11.24 6.08 -2.51
C ASP A 98 -10.08 5.05 -2.67
N GLY A 99 -10.24 3.86 -2.09
CA GLY A 99 -9.28 2.75 -2.17
C GLY A 99 -7.95 3.01 -1.47
N GLY A 100 -7.90 3.97 -0.54
CA GLY A 100 -6.69 4.33 0.19
C GLY A 100 -6.62 5.80 0.61
N TYR A 101 -5.68 6.12 1.49
CA TYR A 101 -5.47 7.48 2.03
C TYR A 101 -4.05 7.97 1.78
N GLN A 102 -3.87 9.30 1.75
CA GLN A 102 -2.56 9.93 1.57
C GLN A 102 -1.98 10.29 2.95
N LEU A 103 -0.75 9.83 3.22
CA LEU A 103 -0.01 10.17 4.44
C LEU A 103 1.39 10.64 4.05
N PHE A 104 1.73 11.90 4.37
CA PHE A 104 3.04 12.52 4.09
C PHE A 104 3.52 12.38 2.64
N GLY A 105 2.61 12.54 1.67
CA GLY A 105 2.97 12.42 0.25
C GLY A 105 3.03 10.98 -0.29
N GLN A 106 2.72 9.98 0.54
CA GLN A 106 2.59 8.58 0.11
C GLN A 106 1.14 8.13 0.15
N ARG A 107 0.70 7.41 -0.89
CA ARG A 107 -0.64 6.81 -0.95
C ARG A 107 -0.60 5.42 -0.33
N TRP A 108 -1.44 5.20 0.67
CA TRP A 108 -1.60 3.92 1.36
C TRP A 108 -2.89 3.27 0.87
N PRO A 109 -2.82 2.13 0.15
CA PRO A 109 -3.99 1.48 -0.41
C PRO A 109 -4.80 0.73 0.66
N ILE A 110 -6.12 0.71 0.49
CA ILE A 110 -7.06 -0.10 1.28
C ILE A 110 -7.85 -0.98 0.30
N PRO A 111 -7.83 -2.32 0.45
CA PRO A 111 -7.06 -3.11 1.41
C PRO A 111 -5.55 -3.08 1.16
N GLU A 112 -4.75 -3.32 2.19
CA GLU A 112 -3.29 -3.40 2.07
C GLU A 112 -2.89 -4.64 1.26
N VAL A 113 -2.66 -4.47 -0.05
CA VAL A 113 -2.19 -5.53 -0.95
C VAL A 113 -0.69 -5.36 -1.17
N THR A 114 0.08 -6.40 -0.86
CA THR A 114 1.49 -6.43 -1.24
C THR A 114 1.60 -6.68 -2.74
N PRO A 115 2.33 -5.84 -3.50
CA PRO A 115 2.46 -6.03 -4.93
C PRO A 115 3.11 -7.39 -5.23
N SER A 116 2.64 -8.07 -6.28
CA SER A 116 3.24 -9.34 -6.67
C SER A 116 4.63 -9.14 -7.28
N LEU A 117 5.44 -10.20 -7.33
CA LEU A 117 6.76 -10.14 -7.97
C LEU A 117 6.63 -9.79 -9.47
N GLN A 118 5.56 -10.24 -10.12
CA GLN A 118 5.27 -9.94 -11.52
C GLN A 118 4.92 -8.46 -11.72
N ASP A 119 4.12 -7.87 -10.82
CA ASP A 119 3.74 -6.45 -10.88
C ASP A 119 4.95 -5.53 -10.71
N LEU A 120 5.95 -5.97 -9.94
CA LEU A 120 7.23 -5.27 -9.77
C LEU A 120 8.21 -5.51 -10.92
N GLY A 121 7.87 -6.35 -11.91
CA GLY A 121 8.76 -6.73 -13.00
C GLY A 121 9.96 -7.59 -12.55
N ILE A 122 9.87 -8.23 -11.37
CA ILE A 122 10.95 -9.00 -10.77
C ILE A 122 10.81 -10.47 -11.14
N THR A 123 11.91 -11.08 -11.62
CA THR A 123 11.92 -12.50 -11.93
C THR A 123 11.75 -13.34 -10.67
N ARG A 124 10.74 -14.21 -10.69
CA ARG A 124 10.49 -15.19 -9.62
C ARG A 124 11.56 -16.29 -9.67
N LEU A 125 12.21 -16.56 -8.53
CA LEU A 125 13.30 -17.56 -8.42
C LEU A 125 12.89 -18.90 -7.78
N PHE A 126 11.59 -19.09 -7.52
CA PHE A 126 11.05 -20.30 -6.87
C PHE A 126 9.83 -20.82 -7.65
N PRO A 127 9.53 -22.13 -7.62
CA PRO A 127 8.46 -22.73 -8.41
C PRO A 127 7.07 -22.20 -8.04
N GLU A 128 6.10 -22.38 -8.95
CA GLU A 128 4.68 -22.14 -8.70
C GLU A 128 4.13 -23.13 -7.66
N GLU A 129 3.10 -22.74 -6.90
CA GLU A 129 2.54 -23.59 -5.85
C GLU A 129 1.94 -24.88 -6.45
N PRO A 130 2.02 -26.04 -5.75
CA PRO A 130 2.49 -26.25 -4.38
C PRO A 130 4.00 -26.55 -4.26
N PHE A 131 4.68 -25.93 -3.29
CA PHE A 131 6.07 -26.24 -2.94
C PHE A 131 6.34 -26.10 -1.44
N ASP A 132 7.42 -26.73 -0.98
CA ASP A 132 7.89 -26.59 0.40
C ASP A 132 8.64 -25.25 0.57
N ARG A 133 7.99 -24.31 1.28
CA ARG A 133 8.52 -22.96 1.52
C ARG A 133 9.86 -22.97 2.24
N ALA A 134 10.11 -23.93 3.14
CA ALA A 134 11.38 -24.02 3.86
C ALA A 134 12.53 -24.37 2.91
N LYS A 135 12.31 -25.35 2.02
CA LYS A 135 13.29 -25.73 0.99
C LYS A 135 13.54 -24.61 -0.01
N ALA A 136 12.49 -23.90 -0.42
CA ALA A 136 12.62 -22.73 -1.30
C ALA A 136 13.45 -21.62 -0.64
N LEU A 137 13.18 -21.30 0.63
CA LEU A 137 13.93 -20.30 1.38
C LEU A 137 15.41 -20.68 1.55
N GLN A 138 15.69 -21.95 1.85
CA GLN A 138 17.06 -22.47 1.93
C GLN A 138 17.78 -22.40 0.59
N THR A 139 17.09 -22.67 -0.51
CA THR A 139 17.64 -22.57 -1.87
C THR A 139 17.97 -21.11 -2.20
N LEU A 140 17.05 -20.19 -1.91
CA LEU A 140 17.29 -18.75 -2.09
C LEU A 140 18.45 -18.24 -1.24
N LEU A 141 18.55 -18.68 0.02
CA LEU A 141 19.68 -18.33 0.89
C LEU A 141 21.00 -18.83 0.32
N ARG A 142 21.05 -20.07 -0.19
CA ARG A 142 22.24 -20.61 -0.86
C ARG A 142 22.60 -19.80 -2.10
N THR A 143 21.61 -19.40 -2.90
CA THR A 143 21.84 -18.54 -4.06
C THR A 143 22.36 -17.17 -3.67
N LEU A 144 21.82 -16.55 -2.60
CA LEU A 144 22.27 -15.26 -2.08
C LEU A 144 23.73 -15.33 -1.61
N LEU A 145 24.07 -16.34 -0.81
CA LEU A 145 25.44 -16.55 -0.32
C LEU A 145 26.41 -16.80 -1.47
N HIS A 146 26.01 -17.60 -2.47
CA HIS A 146 26.81 -17.83 -3.66
C HIS A 146 27.03 -16.54 -4.46
N THR A 147 25.97 -15.73 -4.69
CA THR A 147 26.11 -14.44 -5.38
C THR A 147 26.99 -13.45 -4.62
N TYR A 148 26.91 -13.43 -3.28
CA TYR A 148 27.78 -12.61 -2.44
C TYR A 148 29.24 -13.06 -2.53
N PHE A 149 29.51 -14.37 -2.45
CA PHE A 149 30.87 -14.91 -2.61
C PHE A 149 31.45 -14.62 -4.00
N MET A 150 30.63 -14.71 -5.05
CA MET A 150 31.05 -14.35 -6.40
C MET A 150 31.33 -12.86 -6.52
N LEU A 151 30.52 -12.01 -5.88
CA LEU A 151 30.73 -10.56 -5.84
C LEU A 151 32.06 -10.21 -5.13
N THR A 152 32.34 -10.80 -3.97
CA THR A 152 33.60 -10.56 -3.26
C THR A 152 34.80 -11.10 -4.04
N SER A 153 34.66 -12.25 -4.69
CA SER A 153 35.68 -12.79 -5.58
C SER A 153 35.95 -11.87 -6.78
N ASP A 154 34.91 -11.28 -7.36
CA ASP A 154 35.03 -10.33 -8.47
C ASP A 154 35.65 -9.00 -8.01
N LEU A 155 35.38 -8.54 -6.78
CA LEU A 155 36.02 -7.36 -6.18
C LEU A 155 37.50 -7.56 -5.85
N LEU A 156 37.89 -8.80 -5.49
CA LEU A 156 39.27 -9.15 -5.21
C LEU A 156 40.09 -9.41 -6.47
N ARG A 157 39.45 -9.49 -7.65
CA ARG A 157 40.18 -9.55 -8.92
C ARG A 157 40.79 -8.19 -9.22
N PRO A 158 41.97 -8.16 -9.86
CA PRO A 158 42.53 -6.90 -10.32
C PRO A 158 41.52 -6.20 -11.22
N ILE A 159 41.30 -4.91 -10.97
CA ILE A 159 40.47 -4.04 -11.81
C ILE A 159 40.95 -4.24 -13.24
N GLN A 160 40.11 -4.86 -14.07
CA GLN A 160 40.43 -5.05 -15.48
C GLN A 160 40.46 -3.64 -16.11
N PRO A 161 41.60 -3.19 -16.64
CA PRO A 161 41.68 -1.89 -17.30
C PRO A 161 40.99 -2.04 -18.66
N TYR A 162 39.73 -1.66 -18.72
CA TYR A 162 38.91 -1.55 -19.94
C TYR A 162 38.57 -2.88 -20.66
N ASP A 163 37.26 -3.17 -20.63
CA ASP A 163 36.38 -3.57 -21.74
C ASP A 163 36.86 -4.68 -22.70
N VAL A 164 36.08 -5.76 -22.73
CA VAL A 164 36.07 -6.69 -23.86
C VAL A 164 35.43 -5.96 -25.05
N LEU A 165 36.18 -5.83 -26.13
CA LEU A 165 35.63 -5.37 -27.42
C LEU A 165 34.68 -6.46 -27.92
N GLU A 166 33.38 -6.31 -27.71
CA GLU A 166 32.42 -7.07 -28.50
C GLU A 166 32.45 -6.49 -29.91
N SER A 167 33.16 -7.16 -30.82
CA SER A 167 33.02 -6.86 -32.24
C SER A 167 31.56 -7.10 -32.58
N GLY A 168 30.86 -6.06 -33.05
CA GLY A 168 29.54 -6.18 -33.65
C GLY A 168 29.61 -7.06 -34.89
N GLY A 169 29.66 -8.38 -34.70
CA GLY A 169 29.38 -9.34 -35.74
C GLY A 169 27.86 -9.36 -35.91
N PRO A 170 27.32 -9.20 -37.12
CA PRO A 170 25.90 -9.38 -37.33
C PRO A 170 25.51 -10.77 -36.83
N SER A 171 24.37 -10.83 -36.16
CA SER A 171 23.65 -12.04 -35.81
C SER A 171 23.43 -12.89 -37.06
N GLY A 172 24.44 -13.70 -37.41
CA GLY A 172 24.34 -14.78 -38.37
C GLY A 172 23.49 -15.86 -37.76
N GLY A 173 22.24 -15.95 -38.24
CA GLY A 173 21.34 -17.04 -37.91
C GLY A 173 22.04 -18.39 -38.08
N GLN A 174 21.85 -19.26 -37.10
CA GLN A 174 22.07 -20.68 -37.26
C GLN A 174 21.23 -21.16 -38.45
N ALA A 175 21.90 -21.54 -39.54
CA ALA A 175 21.33 -22.42 -40.54
C ALA A 175 22.42 -23.43 -40.91
N GLY A 176 22.26 -24.65 -40.38
CA GLY A 176 23.04 -25.79 -40.82
C GLY A 176 22.86 -26.00 -42.31
N GLN A 177 23.96 -26.29 -43.01
CA GLN A 177 23.94 -26.65 -44.41
C GLN A 177 24.56 -28.04 -44.55
N GLU A 178 23.68 -29.03 -44.50
CA GLU A 178 23.88 -30.34 -45.14
C GLU A 178 22.83 -30.45 -46.25
N GLY A 179 23.23 -30.99 -47.42
CA GLY A 179 22.31 -31.72 -48.29
C GLY A 179 21.87 -31.04 -49.59
N ALA A 180 22.36 -31.62 -50.68
CA ALA A 180 21.99 -31.44 -52.09
C ALA A 180 20.50 -31.49 -52.45
N GLY A 181 20.12 -30.89 -53.59
CA GLY A 181 18.85 -31.16 -54.28
C GLY A 181 18.59 -30.23 -55.47
N GLN A 182 18.10 -30.79 -56.58
CA GLN A 182 17.97 -30.20 -57.93
C GLN A 182 16.57 -29.60 -58.20
N ALA A 183 16.41 -29.01 -59.41
CA ALA A 183 15.17 -28.66 -60.15
C ALA A 183 14.47 -27.34 -59.75
N GLU A 184 13.77 -26.56 -60.57
CA GLU A 184 13.54 -26.37 -62.02
C GLU A 184 12.65 -25.10 -62.14
N ARG A 185 12.89 -24.27 -63.18
CA ARG A 185 11.89 -23.65 -64.09
C ARG A 185 10.93 -22.48 -63.68
N ALA A 186 10.71 -21.64 -64.71
CA ALA A 186 9.67 -20.61 -64.99
C ALA A 186 9.90 -19.19 -64.41
N GLN A 187 10.07 -18.09 -65.19
CA GLN A 187 9.39 -17.45 -66.34
C GLN A 187 8.42 -16.31 -65.95
N GLY A 188 8.65 -15.13 -66.54
CA GLY A 188 7.70 -14.02 -66.76
C GLY A 188 7.55 -13.04 -65.60
N GLY A 189 7.48 -11.71 -65.76
CA GLY A 189 7.45 -10.84 -66.92
C GLY A 189 7.33 -9.38 -66.43
N GLU A 190 7.82 -8.44 -67.25
CA GLU A 190 7.27 -7.12 -67.64
C GLU A 190 6.32 -6.42 -66.64
N GLY A 191 6.44 -5.14 -66.29
CA GLY A 191 6.92 -3.93 -66.95
C GLY A 191 6.08 -2.75 -66.39
N GLY A 192 6.44 -1.49 -66.69
CA GLY A 192 5.51 -0.36 -66.53
C GLY A 192 6.09 0.90 -65.89
N GLU A 193 6.46 1.84 -66.77
CA GLU A 193 6.82 3.24 -66.51
C GLU A 193 5.61 4.09 -66.07
N GLY A 194 5.86 5.28 -65.48
CA GLY A 194 4.88 6.36 -65.42
C GLY A 194 5.11 7.42 -64.35
N ALA A 195 5.79 8.52 -64.71
CA ALA A 195 5.83 9.81 -63.99
C ALA A 195 4.54 10.64 -64.29
N PRO A 196 4.39 11.96 -63.98
CA PRO A 196 5.10 12.89 -63.08
C PRO A 196 4.18 13.87 -62.26
N ALA A 197 4.82 14.69 -61.41
CA ALA A 197 4.57 16.11 -61.04
C ALA A 197 3.24 16.57 -60.38
N GLN A 198 3.38 17.29 -59.25
CA GLN A 198 2.89 18.67 -59.10
C GLN A 198 3.45 19.35 -57.83
N ASP A 199 3.85 20.61 -58.01
CA ASP A 199 4.51 21.52 -57.07
C ASP A 199 3.56 22.16 -56.03
N GLY A 200 4.11 22.54 -54.87
CA GLY A 200 3.43 23.27 -53.81
C GLY A 200 4.40 23.85 -52.78
N GLU A 201 4.69 25.14 -52.97
CA GLU A 201 5.55 26.11 -52.26
C GLU A 201 5.44 26.19 -50.71
N GLN A 202 6.60 26.43 -50.05
CA GLN A 202 6.89 27.29 -48.85
C GLN A 202 6.11 27.07 -47.54
N ASP A 203 6.64 27.08 -46.30
CA ASP A 203 7.83 27.69 -45.68
C ASP A 203 8.01 27.10 -44.25
N GLY A 204 9.22 27.19 -43.67
CA GLY A 204 9.37 27.42 -42.21
C GLY A 204 9.98 26.32 -41.33
N ALA A 205 11.31 26.34 -41.22
CA ALA A 205 12.11 26.20 -39.99
C ALA A 205 12.01 24.94 -39.07
N GLN A 206 13.09 24.15 -39.10
CA GLN A 206 14.08 24.01 -37.99
C GLN A 206 14.37 22.57 -37.50
N ASP A 207 15.58 22.12 -37.86
CA ASP A 207 16.51 21.20 -37.17
C ASP A 207 16.05 19.80 -36.74
N GLY A 208 16.11 18.86 -37.69
CA GLY A 208 16.20 17.42 -37.44
C GLY A 208 17.63 16.92 -37.67
N ALA A 209 18.48 17.00 -36.64
CA ALA A 209 19.79 16.35 -36.63
C ALA A 209 19.61 14.84 -36.80
N GLN A 210 20.08 14.31 -37.93
CA GLN A 210 20.35 12.90 -38.13
C GLN A 210 21.50 12.50 -37.21
N ASP A 211 21.20 12.05 -35.99
CA ASP A 211 22.19 11.35 -35.18
C ASP A 211 22.23 9.89 -35.65
N GLY A 212 23.23 9.61 -36.49
CA GLY A 212 23.61 8.29 -36.90
C GLY A 212 23.85 7.38 -35.68
N ALA A 213 23.37 6.15 -35.77
CA ALA A 213 23.73 5.10 -34.84
C ALA A 213 25.26 5.04 -34.68
N PRO A 214 25.82 5.04 -33.45
CA PRO A 214 27.26 5.00 -33.27
C PRO A 214 27.78 3.65 -33.77
N THR A 215 28.37 3.65 -34.96
CA THR A 215 29.05 2.51 -35.60
C THR A 215 30.48 2.34 -35.09
N GLY A 216 30.72 2.72 -33.83
CA GLY A 216 31.99 2.59 -33.13
C GLY A 216 31.92 1.57 -32.00
N PRO A 217 33.05 0.96 -31.61
CA PRO A 217 33.09 0.08 -30.46
C PRO A 217 32.62 0.83 -29.22
N THR A 218 31.52 0.38 -28.61
CA THR A 218 30.99 0.94 -27.37
C THR A 218 31.73 0.32 -26.20
N TRP A 219 32.57 1.15 -25.58
CA TRP A 219 33.26 0.85 -24.33
C TRP A 219 32.22 0.67 -23.21
N THR A 220 32.01 -0.55 -22.72
CA THR A 220 31.09 -0.84 -21.61
C THR A 220 31.87 -1.32 -20.39
N THR A 221 31.76 -0.57 -19.29
CA THR A 221 32.36 -0.92 -18.00
C THR A 221 31.87 -2.29 -17.55
N SER A 222 32.78 -3.14 -17.07
CA SER A 222 32.53 -4.57 -16.81
C SER A 222 31.15 -4.87 -16.18
N THR A 223 30.24 -5.41 -17.00
CA THR A 223 28.84 -5.71 -16.66
C THR A 223 28.71 -6.69 -15.49
N ARG A 224 29.74 -7.51 -15.25
CA ARG A 224 29.71 -8.62 -14.27
C ARG A 224 29.34 -8.20 -12.86
N ILE A 225 29.95 -7.16 -12.30
CA ILE A 225 29.64 -6.70 -10.93
C ILE A 225 28.20 -6.19 -10.86
N LYS A 226 27.77 -5.42 -11.88
CA LYS A 226 26.41 -4.88 -11.99
C LYS A 226 25.38 -6.00 -12.11
N ASP A 227 25.67 -7.04 -12.89
CA ASP A 227 24.80 -8.21 -13.05
C ASP A 227 24.73 -9.02 -11.76
N ARG A 228 25.86 -9.24 -11.07
CA ARG A 228 25.87 -9.90 -9.75
C ARG A 228 25.05 -9.12 -8.73
N LEU A 229 25.14 -7.79 -8.74
CA LEU A 229 24.35 -6.93 -7.86
C LEU A 229 22.85 -7.03 -8.16
N LYS A 230 22.46 -6.97 -9.44
CA LYS A 230 21.06 -7.20 -9.85
C LYS A 230 20.56 -8.59 -9.44
N HIS A 231 21.35 -9.63 -9.63
CA HIS A 231 20.99 -10.98 -9.20
C HIS A 231 20.83 -11.08 -7.68
N LEU A 232 21.69 -10.42 -6.90
CA LEU A 232 21.58 -10.35 -5.45
C LEU A 232 20.30 -9.62 -5.04
N GLU A 233 19.99 -8.48 -5.65
CA GLU A 233 18.77 -7.71 -5.41
C GLU A 233 17.51 -8.56 -5.66
N VAL A 234 17.45 -9.22 -6.82
CA VAL A 234 16.34 -10.13 -7.17
C VAL A 234 16.23 -11.26 -6.15
N ALA A 235 17.35 -11.87 -5.73
CA ALA A 235 17.35 -12.93 -4.73
C ALA A 235 16.83 -12.46 -3.36
N VAL A 236 17.24 -11.25 -2.92
CA VAL A 236 16.78 -10.65 -1.66
C VAL A 236 15.29 -10.34 -1.71
N ILE A 237 14.79 -9.76 -2.80
CA ILE A 237 13.36 -9.44 -2.93
C ILE A 237 12.52 -10.72 -2.96
N ASN A 238 12.95 -11.75 -3.69
CA ASN A 238 12.28 -13.06 -3.69
C ASN A 238 12.28 -13.70 -2.28
N PHE A 239 13.39 -13.59 -1.54
CA PHE A 239 13.49 -14.07 -0.17
C PHE A 239 12.51 -13.33 0.75
N GLN A 240 12.50 -12.00 0.68
CA GLN A 240 11.61 -11.15 1.47
C GLN A 240 10.14 -11.44 1.16
N PHE A 241 9.80 -11.67 -0.11
CA PHE A 241 8.46 -12.04 -0.54
C PHE A 241 8.00 -13.35 0.11
N LEU A 242 8.82 -14.41 0.07
CA LEU A 242 8.48 -15.69 0.73
C LEU A 242 8.34 -15.54 2.26
N VAL A 243 9.19 -14.73 2.90
CA VAL A 243 9.07 -14.43 4.33
C VAL A 243 7.77 -13.67 4.62
N ASN A 244 7.38 -12.72 3.77
CA ASN A 244 6.14 -11.96 3.92
C ASN A 244 4.91 -12.87 3.84
N GLN A 245 4.92 -13.86 2.96
CA GLN A 245 3.85 -14.86 2.85
C GLN A 245 3.71 -15.75 4.10
N LEU A 246 4.76 -15.87 4.94
CA LEU A 246 4.71 -16.63 6.19
C LEU A 246 4.15 -15.82 7.37
N ARG A 247 4.04 -14.48 7.27
CA ARG A 247 3.56 -13.61 8.36
C ARG A 247 2.16 -14.00 8.86
N PRO A 248 1.15 -14.30 8.01
CA PRO A 248 -0.17 -14.67 8.50
C PRO A 248 -0.17 -16.01 9.26
N VAL A 249 0.65 -16.97 8.84
CA VAL A 249 0.77 -18.28 9.50
C VAL A 249 1.45 -18.11 10.86
N GLN A 250 2.52 -17.31 10.92
CA GLN A 250 3.19 -16.96 12.18
C GLN A 250 2.26 -16.24 13.15
N ALA A 251 1.45 -15.29 12.66
CA ALA A 251 0.49 -14.56 13.48
C ALA A 251 -0.55 -15.50 14.12
N ARG A 252 -1.07 -16.46 13.34
CA ARG A 252 -2.01 -17.48 13.85
C ARG A 252 -1.37 -18.37 14.92
N ALA A 253 -0.16 -18.87 14.67
CA ALA A 253 0.56 -19.68 15.66
C ALA A 253 0.90 -18.89 16.93
N SER A 254 1.23 -17.61 16.79
CA SER A 254 1.50 -16.71 17.93
C SER A 254 0.25 -16.46 18.76
N LEU A 255 -0.91 -16.26 18.11
CA LEU A 255 -2.21 -16.13 18.76
C LEU A 255 -2.58 -17.42 19.50
N GLU A 256 -2.42 -18.57 18.85
CA GLU A 256 -2.68 -19.88 19.46
C GLU A 256 -1.85 -20.08 20.73
N ALA A 257 -0.55 -19.81 20.67
CA ALA A 257 0.33 -19.90 21.83
C ALA A 257 -0.09 -18.97 22.98
N LEU A 258 -0.50 -17.73 22.65
CA LEU A 258 -1.02 -16.77 23.62
C LEU A 258 -2.31 -17.29 24.28
N LEU A 259 -3.25 -17.82 23.50
CA LEU A 259 -4.51 -18.36 24.00
C LEU A 259 -4.29 -19.58 24.89
N MET A 260 -3.39 -20.49 24.49
CA MET A 260 -3.00 -21.64 25.33
C MET A 260 -2.41 -21.17 26.67
N MET A 261 -1.55 -20.14 26.66
CA MET A 261 -1.01 -19.55 27.88
C MET A 261 -2.11 -18.95 28.77
N GLN A 262 -3.10 -18.28 28.18
CA GLN A 262 -4.24 -17.71 28.94
C GLN A 262 -5.10 -18.80 29.57
N VAL A 263 -5.39 -19.88 28.85
CA VAL A 263 -6.15 -21.02 29.37
C VAL A 263 -5.40 -21.66 30.53
N ALA A 264 -4.12 -21.97 30.37
CA ALA A 264 -3.28 -22.54 31.42
C ALA A 264 -3.21 -21.62 32.65
N ARG A 265 -3.15 -20.30 32.46
CA ARG A 265 -3.19 -19.32 33.57
C ARG A 265 -4.52 -19.40 34.32
N ARG A 266 -5.65 -19.45 33.61
CA ARG A 266 -6.99 -19.55 34.23
C ARG A 266 -7.19 -20.87 34.98
N GLU A 267 -6.71 -21.99 34.43
CA GLU A 267 -6.76 -23.29 35.11
C GLU A 267 -5.96 -23.27 36.43
N ARG A 268 -4.76 -22.69 36.43
CA ARG A 268 -3.98 -22.53 37.67
C ARG A 268 -4.68 -21.63 38.69
N GLN A 269 -5.26 -20.52 38.25
CA GLN A 269 -6.02 -19.62 39.13
C GLN A 269 -7.24 -20.30 39.74
N THR A 270 -8.02 -21.03 38.93
CA THR A 270 -9.21 -21.75 39.44
C THR A 270 -8.82 -22.88 40.38
N LYS A 271 -7.73 -23.61 40.11
CA LYS A 271 -7.18 -24.61 41.03
C LYS A 271 -6.80 -23.99 42.38
N LEU A 272 -6.05 -22.89 42.37
CA LEU A 272 -5.67 -22.16 43.59
C LEU A 272 -6.89 -21.65 44.37
N LEU A 273 -7.89 -21.09 43.69
CA LEU A 273 -9.13 -20.62 44.33
C LEU A 273 -9.93 -21.76 44.95
N ARG A 274 -10.00 -22.92 44.29
CA ARG A 274 -10.65 -24.12 44.83
C ARG A 274 -9.93 -24.64 46.07
N GLU A 275 -8.60 -24.71 46.04
CA GLU A 275 -7.77 -25.09 47.19
C GLU A 275 -7.97 -24.14 48.37
N LYS A 276 -7.91 -22.82 48.14
CA LYS A 276 -8.19 -21.81 49.17
C LYS A 276 -9.60 -21.92 49.74
N SER A 277 -10.61 -22.07 48.88
CA SER A 277 -12.01 -22.22 49.31
C SER A 277 -12.23 -23.49 50.13
N ALA A 278 -11.54 -24.60 49.78
CA ALA A 278 -11.59 -25.82 50.56
C ALA A 278 -10.94 -25.65 51.95
N ALA A 279 -9.78 -24.97 52.01
CA ALA A 279 -9.12 -24.64 53.28
C ALA A 279 -10.01 -23.77 54.19
N ILE A 280 -10.61 -22.70 53.66
CA ILE A 280 -11.52 -21.82 54.40
C ILE A 280 -12.73 -22.62 54.93
N ARG A 281 -13.32 -23.49 54.11
CA ARG A 281 -14.44 -24.35 54.57
C ARG A 281 -14.04 -25.27 55.72
N LEU A 282 -12.82 -25.83 55.68
CA LEU A 282 -12.31 -26.65 56.78
C LEU A 282 -12.09 -25.82 58.05
N GLU A 283 -11.60 -24.58 57.94
CA GLU A 283 -11.44 -23.68 59.09
C GLU A 283 -12.78 -23.28 59.70
N ILE A 284 -13.77 -22.93 58.87
CA ILE A 284 -15.13 -22.60 59.35
C ILE A 284 -15.73 -23.81 60.10
N ALA A 285 -15.59 -25.02 59.56
CA ALA A 285 -16.09 -26.23 60.22
C ALA A 285 -15.42 -26.49 61.58
N LYS A 286 -14.13 -26.15 61.73
CA LYS A 286 -13.42 -26.25 63.02
C LYS A 286 -13.90 -25.22 64.03
N LEU A 287 -14.28 -24.02 63.60
CA LEU A 287 -14.74 -22.93 64.48
C LEU A 287 -16.21 -23.06 64.91
N GLN A 288 -17.00 -23.85 64.19
CA GLN A 288 -18.41 -24.12 64.50
C GLN A 288 -18.61 -25.26 65.52
N LEU A 289 -17.53 -25.89 65.98
CA LEU A 289 -17.52 -26.99 66.95
C LEU A 289 -16.83 -26.54 68.24
#